data_AF-A0A2G6TDY0-F1
#
_entry.id   AF-A0A2G6TDY0-F1
#
_cell.length_a   1.000
_cell.length_b   1.000
_cell.length_c   1.000
_cell.angle_alpha   90.00
_cell.angle_beta   90.00
_cell.angle_gamma   90.00
#
_symmetry.space_group_name_H-M   'P 1'
#
loop_
_entity.id
_entity.type
_entity.pdbx_description
1 polymer ?
#
loop_
_entity_poly.entity_id
_entity_poly.type
_entity_poly.pdbx_seq_one_letter_code
_entity_poly.pdbx_strand_id
1 'polypeptide(L)'
;MNEITTTLNDFLVNTKSSAALILNGKGKLITSLHLDYGDSIAAMSAAILSMSEKFLIDLDKGALKQLFLKTSEGVVIGNKISGTNFIIAFSRDGSNLGLLMRSTDEVAAELSKNSLLK
;
A
#
# COMPACT_ATOMS: atom_id res chain seq x y z
N MET A 1 -17.61 8.27 7.80
CA MET A 1 -16.42 7.60 7.22
C MET A 1 -16.93 6.73 6.07
N ASN A 2 -16.31 6.76 4.89
CA ASN A 2 -16.74 5.88 3.78
C ASN A 2 -16.21 4.45 4.01
N GLU A 3 -16.76 3.49 3.28
CA GLU A 3 -16.41 2.05 3.40
C GLU A 3 -14.90 1.82 3.29
N ILE A 4 -14.23 2.47 2.34
CA ILE A 4 -12.78 2.36 2.11
C ILE A 4 -11.98 2.80 3.34
N THR A 5 -12.32 3.96 3.93
CA THR A 5 -11.60 4.47 5.10
C THR A 5 -11.86 3.60 6.33
N THR A 6 -13.05 3.00 6.47
CA THR A 6 -13.33 2.03 7.54
C THR A 6 -12.46 0.77 7.39
N THR A 7 -12.44 0.14 6.21
CA THR A 7 -11.57 -1.03 5.93
C THR A 7 -10.10 -0.71 6.20
N LEU A 8 -9.62 0.47 5.80
CA LEU A 8 -8.25 0.90 6.03
C LEU A 8 -7.95 1.10 7.52
N ASN A 9 -8.90 1.63 8.29
CA ASN A 9 -8.75 1.82 9.73
C ASN A 9 -8.69 0.46 10.46
N ASP A 10 -9.57 -0.47 10.11
CA ASP A 10 -9.59 -1.82 10.70
C ASP A 10 -8.28 -2.56 10.41
N PHE A 11 -7.74 -2.41 9.18
CA PHE A 11 -6.42 -2.90 8.82
C PHE A 11 -5.31 -2.34 9.72
N LEU A 12 -5.28 -1.03 9.98
CA LEU A 12 -4.26 -0.43 10.85
C LEU A 12 -4.33 -0.99 12.27
N VAL A 13 -5.55 -1.13 12.82
CA VAL A 13 -5.76 -1.70 14.16
C VAL A 13 -5.27 -3.15 14.24
N ASN A 14 -5.65 -3.98 13.26
CA ASN A 14 -5.32 -5.41 13.25
C ASN A 14 -3.84 -5.68 13.06
N THR A 15 -3.15 -4.83 12.30
CA THR A 15 -1.72 -4.99 11.99
C THR A 15 -0.80 -4.19 12.91
N LYS A 16 -1.36 -3.31 13.76
CA LYS A 16 -0.63 -2.29 14.53
C LYS A 16 0.23 -1.39 13.62
N SER A 17 -0.20 -1.21 12.37
CA SER A 17 0.45 -0.30 11.44
C SER A 17 0.24 1.14 11.90
N SER A 18 1.26 1.97 11.73
CA SER A 18 1.22 3.37 12.15
C SER A 18 0.43 4.23 11.18
N ALA A 19 0.50 3.95 9.88
CA ALA A 19 -0.15 4.75 8.86
C ALA A 19 -0.40 3.93 7.58
N ALA A 20 -1.36 4.38 6.76
CA ALA A 20 -1.55 3.83 5.42
C ALA A 20 -2.16 4.86 4.47
N LEU A 21 -1.99 4.63 3.17
CA LEU A 21 -2.67 5.36 2.12
C LEU A 21 -3.11 4.46 0.97
N ILE A 22 -4.08 4.94 0.22
CA ILE A 22 -4.48 4.39 -1.07
C ILE A 22 -4.24 5.47 -2.12
N LEU A 23 -3.64 5.07 -3.24
CA LEU A 23 -3.31 5.94 -4.36
C LEU A 23 -3.63 5.26 -5.69
N ASN A 24 -3.69 6.05 -6.76
CA ASN A 24 -3.69 5.53 -8.12
C ASN A 24 -2.29 5.59 -8.77
N GLY A 25 -2.15 4.96 -9.94
CA GLY A 25 -0.87 4.88 -10.67
C GLY A 25 -0.38 6.21 -11.24
N LYS A 26 -1.16 7.29 -11.12
CA LYS A 26 -0.75 8.65 -11.45
C LYS A 26 -0.24 9.44 -10.23
N GLY A 27 -0.15 8.80 -9.06
CA GLY A 27 0.28 9.44 -7.83
C GLY A 27 -0.79 10.28 -7.14
N LYS A 28 -2.06 10.17 -7.55
CA LYS A 28 -3.16 10.86 -6.87
C LYS A 28 -3.53 10.09 -5.60
N LEU A 29 -3.60 10.79 -4.47
CA LEU A 29 -4.14 10.27 -3.23
C LEU A 29 -5.65 10.01 -3.36
N ILE A 30 -6.09 8.82 -2.93
CA ILE A 30 -7.51 8.46 -2.82
C ILE A 30 -7.96 8.63 -1.36
N THR A 31 -7.21 8.08 -0.41
CA THR A 31 -7.43 8.28 1.02
C THR A 31 -6.13 8.00 1.79
N SER A 32 -6.01 8.53 3.00
CA SER A 32 -4.92 8.22 3.92
C SER A 32 -5.38 8.26 5.36
N LEU A 33 -4.69 7.50 6.21
CA LEU A 33 -4.84 7.52 7.66
C LEU A 33 -3.47 7.75 8.30
N HIS A 34 -3.43 8.70 9.25
CA HIS A 34 -2.25 9.05 10.05
C HIS A 34 -1.03 9.49 9.22
N LEU A 35 -1.25 10.27 8.17
CA LEU A 35 -0.20 10.89 7.35
C LEU A 35 -0.44 12.39 7.20
N ASP A 36 0.58 13.20 7.49
CA ASP A 36 0.51 14.66 7.34
C ASP A 36 0.68 15.12 5.89
N TYR A 37 1.47 14.38 5.09
CA TYR A 37 1.82 14.73 3.71
C TYR A 37 1.32 13.69 2.69
N GLY A 38 0.05 13.29 2.81
CA GLY A 38 -0.54 12.21 2.03
C GLY A 38 -0.36 12.35 0.51
N ASP A 39 -0.60 13.53 -0.06
CA ASP A 39 -0.47 13.76 -1.51
C ASP A 39 0.97 13.61 -2.01
N SER A 40 1.93 14.19 -1.29
CA SER A 40 3.36 14.07 -1.63
C SER A 40 3.82 12.61 -1.54
N ILE A 41 3.40 11.90 -0.49
CA ILE A 41 3.74 10.48 -0.30
C ILE A 41 3.08 9.62 -1.38
N ALA A 42 1.85 9.92 -1.79
CA ALA A 42 1.19 9.22 -2.91
C ALA A 42 1.97 9.41 -4.22
N ALA A 43 2.38 10.63 -4.53
CA ALA A 43 3.17 10.91 -5.74
C ALA A 43 4.50 10.14 -5.75
N MET A 44 5.24 10.16 -4.64
CA MET A 44 6.49 9.41 -4.49
C MET A 44 6.26 7.89 -4.57
N SER A 45 5.20 7.38 -3.94
CA SER A 45 4.89 5.95 -3.94
C SER A 45 4.55 5.45 -5.35
N ALA A 46 3.80 6.21 -6.14
CA ALA A 46 3.52 5.86 -7.54
C ALA A 46 4.79 5.77 -8.37
N ALA A 47 5.73 6.70 -8.19
CA ALA A 47 7.01 6.67 -8.89
C ALA A 47 7.82 5.42 -8.52
N ILE A 48 7.94 5.09 -7.22
CA ILE A 48 8.66 3.89 -6.75
C ILE A 48 8.03 2.61 -7.31
N LEU A 49 6.70 2.49 -7.25
CA LEU A 49 5.98 1.32 -7.76
C LEU A 49 6.18 1.15 -9.28
N SER A 50 6.05 2.24 -10.04
CA SER A 50 6.24 2.21 -11.50
C SER A 50 7.66 1.82 -11.90
N MET A 51 8.66 2.37 -11.21
CA MET A 51 10.07 1.99 -11.43
C MET A 51 10.33 0.54 -11.04
N SER A 52 9.71 0.05 -9.97
CA SER A 52 9.84 -1.34 -9.52
C SER A 52 9.19 -2.32 -10.51
N GLU A 53 8.00 -2.00 -11.05
CA GLU A 53 7.38 -2.79 -12.12
C GLU A 53 8.29 -2.90 -13.35
N LYS A 54 8.83 -1.77 -13.82
CA LYS A 54 9.74 -1.76 -14.97
C LYS A 54 11.02 -2.57 -14.69
N PHE A 55 11.62 -2.39 -13.52
CA PHE A 55 12.80 -3.13 -13.11
C PHE A 55 12.58 -4.64 -13.12
N LEU A 56 11.42 -5.13 -12.64
CA LEU A 56 11.11 -6.56 -12.65
C LEU A 56 10.85 -7.12 -14.04
N ILE A 57 10.28 -6.32 -14.95
CA ILE A 57 10.13 -6.68 -16.36
C ILE A 57 11.51 -6.85 -17.01
N ASP A 58 12.41 -5.88 -16.80
CA ASP A 58 13.76 -5.91 -17.37
C ASP A 58 14.60 -7.08 -16.80
N LEU A 59 14.27 -7.58 -15.60
CA LEU A 59 14.88 -8.76 -14.97
C LEU A 59 14.21 -10.10 -15.32
N ASP A 60 13.13 -10.11 -16.10
CA ASP A 60 12.30 -11.29 -16.36
C ASP A 60 11.83 -12.00 -15.07
N LYS A 61 11.32 -11.20 -14.11
CA LYS A 61 10.78 -11.68 -12.82
C LYS A 61 9.26 -11.59 -12.71
N GLY A 62 8.58 -11.25 -13.80
CA GLY A 62 7.13 -11.09 -13.84
C GLY A 62 6.65 -9.79 -13.21
N ALA A 63 5.36 -9.73 -12.90
CA ALA A 63 4.72 -8.51 -12.39
C ALA A 63 5.01 -8.26 -10.90
N LEU A 64 5.10 -6.98 -10.52
CA LEU A 64 5.20 -6.57 -9.12
C LEU A 64 3.93 -6.99 -8.37
N LYS A 65 4.07 -7.94 -7.44
CA LYS A 65 2.98 -8.38 -6.55
C LYS A 65 2.90 -7.53 -5.29
N GLN A 66 4.04 -7.35 -4.63
CA GLN A 66 4.17 -6.65 -3.37
C GLN A 66 5.55 -6.01 -3.29
N LEU A 67 5.62 -4.77 -2.82
CA LEU A 67 6.83 -4.03 -2.53
C LEU A 67 7.09 -4.06 -1.02
N PHE A 68 8.33 -4.36 -0.62
CA PHE A 68 8.78 -4.31 0.76
C PHE A 68 9.99 -3.37 0.86
N LEU A 69 9.91 -2.37 1.73
CA LEU A 69 11.03 -1.51 2.08
C LEU A 69 11.32 -1.67 3.57
N LYS A 70 12.54 -2.10 3.88
CA LYS A 70 13.07 -2.08 5.25
C LYS A 70 13.68 -0.71 5.51
N THR A 71 13.34 -0.11 6.63
CA THR A 71 13.85 1.21 7.05
C THR A 71 14.58 1.08 8.39
N SER A 72 15.26 2.14 8.82
CA SER A 72 15.84 2.22 10.16
C SER A 72 14.78 2.21 11.28
N GLU A 73 13.54 2.56 10.96
CA GLU A 73 12.44 2.75 11.93
C GLU A 73 11.18 1.97 11.54
N GLY A 74 11.36 0.74 11.05
CA GLY A 74 10.27 -0.16 10.71
C GLY A 74 10.22 -0.51 9.22
N VAL A 75 9.03 -0.68 8.67
CA VAL A 75 8.82 -1.27 7.34
C VAL A 75 7.68 -0.58 6.58
N VAL A 76 7.82 -0.52 5.25
CA VAL A 76 6.77 -0.09 4.32
C VAL A 76 6.40 -1.27 3.42
N ILE A 77 5.10 -1.57 3.33
CA ILE A 77 4.55 -2.57 2.40
C ILE A 77 3.67 -1.87 1.38
N GLY A 78 3.83 -2.20 0.10
CA GLY A 78 2.97 -1.71 -0.98
C GLY A 78 2.35 -2.85 -1.78
N ASN A 79 1.04 -2.82 -1.98
CA ASN A 79 0.30 -3.84 -2.72
C ASN A 79 -0.58 -3.23 -3.81
N LYS A 80 -0.71 -3.95 -4.92
CA LYS A 80 -1.70 -3.64 -5.94
C LYS A 80 -3.08 -4.05 -5.47
N ILE A 81 -4.05 -3.15 -5.60
CA ILE A 81 -5.47 -3.40 -5.30
C ILE A 81 -6.15 -3.93 -6.56
N SER A 82 -6.30 -3.05 -7.57
CA SER A 82 -6.87 -3.37 -8.88
C SER A 82 -6.51 -2.27 -9.88
N GLY A 83 -6.46 -2.62 -11.17
CA GLY A 83 -6.11 -1.68 -12.23
C GLY A 83 -4.76 -1.01 -11.96
N THR A 84 -4.79 0.28 -11.64
CA THR A 84 -3.61 1.07 -11.26
C THR A 84 -3.59 1.51 -9.80
N ASN A 85 -4.52 1.03 -8.97
CA ASN A 85 -4.64 1.45 -7.59
C ASN A 85 -3.80 0.58 -6.65
N PHE A 86 -3.23 1.22 -5.64
CA PHE A 86 -2.32 0.58 -4.68
C PHE A 86 -2.66 1.00 -3.25
N ILE A 87 -2.38 0.12 -2.30
CA ILE A 87 -2.33 0.41 -0.87
C ILE A 87 -0.86 0.43 -0.44
N ILE A 88 -0.49 1.43 0.36
CA ILE A 88 0.81 1.51 1.04
C ILE A 88 0.55 1.55 2.54
N ALA A 89 1.19 0.66 3.28
CA ALA A 89 1.13 0.57 4.73
C ALA A 89 2.51 0.79 5.33
N PHE A 90 2.58 1.55 6.42
CA PHE A 90 3.79 1.76 7.21
C PHE A 90 3.57 1.20 8.61
N SER A 91 4.56 0.45 9.11
CA SER A 91 4.61 0.01 10.50
C SER A 91 5.95 0.40 11.11
N ARG A 92 5.90 1.02 12.30
CA ARG A 92 7.10 1.28 13.13
C ARG A 92 7.62 0.01 13.78
N ASP A 93 6.73 -0.97 14.00
CA ASP A 93 7.06 -2.26 14.56
C ASP A 93 7.26 -3.30 13.44
N GLY A 94 8.51 -3.68 13.22
CA GLY A 94 8.88 -4.71 12.24
C GLY A 94 8.77 -6.14 12.78
N SER A 95 8.40 -6.33 14.05
CA SER A 95 8.43 -7.64 14.71
C SER A 95 7.48 -8.67 14.08
N ASN A 96 6.41 -8.22 13.42
CA ASN A 96 5.43 -9.09 12.77
C ASN A 96 5.27 -8.82 11.27
N LEU A 97 6.40 -8.79 10.55
CA LEU A 97 6.45 -8.58 9.10
C LEU A 97 5.57 -9.57 8.33
N GLY A 98 5.57 -10.84 8.71
CA GLY A 98 4.76 -11.87 8.04
C GLY A 98 3.26 -11.60 8.12
N LEU A 99 2.76 -11.18 9.30
CA LEU A 99 1.36 -10.75 9.45
C LEU A 99 1.09 -9.53 8.58
N LEU A 100 1.96 -8.52 8.62
CA LEU A 100 1.75 -7.29 7.86
C LEU A 100 1.67 -7.55 6.35
N MET A 101 2.60 -8.35 5.81
CA MET A 101 2.60 -8.72 4.38
C MET A 101 1.31 -9.44 3.98
N ARG A 102 0.92 -10.46 4.75
CA ARG A 102 -0.31 -11.23 4.51
C ARG A 102 -1.57 -10.37 4.64
N SER A 103 -1.69 -9.59 5.71
CA SER A 103 -2.84 -8.72 5.92
C SER A 103 -2.93 -7.62 4.86
N THR A 104 -1.80 -7.16 4.32
CA THR A 104 -1.79 -6.21 3.21
C THR A 104 -2.31 -6.85 1.91
N ASP A 105 -1.97 -8.12 1.65
CA ASP A 105 -2.56 -8.89 0.53
C ASP A 105 -4.08 -9.06 0.71
N GLU A 106 -4.52 -9.46 1.91
CA GLU A 106 -5.93 -9.70 2.23
C GLU A 106 -6.77 -8.41 2.08
N VAL A 107 -6.30 -7.29 2.64
CA VAL A 107 -7.03 -6.02 2.52
C VAL A 107 -7.02 -5.49 1.09
N ALA A 108 -5.95 -5.69 0.31
CA ALA A 108 -5.93 -5.31 -1.10
C ALA A 108 -6.99 -6.07 -1.91
N ALA A 109 -7.14 -7.37 -1.66
CA ALA A 109 -8.17 -8.20 -2.29
C ALA A 109 -9.60 -7.87 -1.82
N GLU A 110 -9.77 -7.36 -0.60
CA GLU A 110 -11.04 -6.83 -0.12
C GLU A 110 -11.37 -5.51 -0.82
N LEU A 111 -10.43 -4.56 -0.83
CA LEU A 111 -10.57 -3.24 -1.45
C LEU A 111 -10.83 -3.32 -2.95
N SER A 112 -10.31 -4.33 -3.66
CA SER A 112 -10.54 -4.51 -5.10
C SER A 112 -12.01 -4.81 -5.45
N LYS A 113 -12.84 -5.16 -4.46
CA LYS A 113 -14.28 -5.37 -4.64
C LYS A 113 -15.04 -4.05 -4.69
N ASN A 114 -14.48 -2.97 -4.14
CA ASN A 114 -15.09 -1.65 -4.13
C ASN A 114 -15.08 -1.01 -5.53
N SER A 115 -16.23 -0.53 -6.01
CA SER A 115 -16.39 0.01 -7.35
C SER A 115 -15.55 1.26 -7.63
N LEU A 116 -15.18 2.01 -6.59
CA LEU A 116 -14.34 3.21 -6.70
C LEU A 116 -12.86 2.89 -6.93
N LEU A 117 -12.45 1.64 -6.67
CA LEU A 117 -11.06 1.18 -6.77
C LEU A 117 -10.82 0.23 -7.94
N LYS A 118 -11.87 -0.12 -8.71
CA LYS A 118 -11.74 -0.96 -9.91
C LYS A 118 -10.91 -0.29 -11.01
#